data_AF-A0A178MP69-F1
#
_entry.id   AF-A0A178MP69-F1
#
_cell.length_a   1.000
_cell.length_b   1.000
_cell.length_c   1.000
_cell.angle_alpha   90.00
_cell.angle_beta   90.00
_cell.angle_gamma   90.00
#
_symmetry.space_group_name_H-M   'P 1'
#
loop_
_entity.id
_entity.type
_entity.pdbx_description
1 polymer ?
#
loop_
_entity_poly.entity_id
_entity_poly.type
_entity_poly.pdbx_seq_one_letter_code
_entity_poly.pdbx_strand_id
1 'polypeptide(L)'
;MSKKSDKPVEPDQTEATQDDAAVAEAIAMAVSVGKDLIAGGATKAFTAWSMFESINHLPREIVVKAFIDGAGLTEKGAMTYWYNCRRKAGRVKLLGDPNGVTD
;
A
#
# COMPACT_ATOMS: atom_id res chain seq x y z
N MET A 1 0.69 -30.92 30.69
CA MET A 1 1.94 -30.14 30.66
C MET A 1 2.27 -29.83 29.21
N SER A 2 1.93 -28.64 28.73
CA SER A 2 2.84 -27.47 28.65
C SER A 2 3.99 -27.68 27.67
N LYS A 3 3.88 -27.13 26.45
CA LYS A 3 4.84 -26.13 25.93
C LYS A 3 4.08 -25.12 25.07
N LYS A 4 3.95 -23.91 25.61
CA LYS A 4 3.61 -22.68 24.89
C LYS A 4 4.72 -22.42 23.89
N SER A 5 4.36 -22.04 22.67
CA SER A 5 5.25 -21.29 21.79
C SER A 5 4.50 -20.04 21.38
N ASP A 6 4.36 -19.14 22.36
CA ASP A 6 4.22 -17.71 22.13
C ASP A 6 5.38 -17.31 21.21
N LYS A 7 5.07 -17.05 19.94
CA LYS A 7 6.04 -16.44 19.04
C LYS A 7 6.11 -14.96 19.39
N PRO A 8 7.27 -14.42 19.79
CA PRO A 8 7.40 -13.02 20.16
C PRO A 8 7.01 -12.13 18.98
N VAL A 9 6.25 -11.09 19.32
CA VAL A 9 6.00 -9.92 18.48
C VAL A 9 7.35 -9.31 18.14
N GLU A 10 7.71 -9.26 16.86
CA GLU A 10 8.76 -8.38 16.36
C GLU A 10 8.08 -7.05 15.98
N PRO A 11 8.16 -5.99 16.80
CA PRO A 11 7.93 -4.64 16.32
C PRO A 11 9.19 -4.21 15.57
N ASP A 12 9.25 -4.50 14.27
CA ASP A 12 10.24 -3.88 13.39
C ASP A 12 9.83 -2.42 13.13
N GLN A 13 10.18 -1.57 14.08
CA GLN A 13 10.24 -0.12 13.94
C GLN A 13 11.72 0.26 13.82
N THR A 14 12.20 0.65 12.64
CA THR A 14 13.45 1.39 12.31
C THR A 14 13.50 1.43 10.77
N GLU A 15 13.56 2.50 9.98
CA GLU A 15 14.03 3.88 10.07
C GLU A 15 13.42 4.62 8.84
N ALA A 16 12.77 5.76 9.04
CA ALA A 16 12.41 6.66 7.93
C ALA A 16 12.95 8.05 8.25
N THR A 17 14.25 8.24 8.11
CA THR A 17 14.85 9.56 7.88
C THR A 17 14.82 9.83 6.38
N GLN A 18 13.63 10.11 5.86
CA GLN A 18 13.43 10.75 4.56
C GLN A 18 12.66 12.04 4.84
N ASP A 19 13.08 13.17 4.25
CA ASP A 19 12.51 14.50 4.49
C ASP A 19 10.98 14.43 4.65
N ASP A 20 10.49 14.72 5.86
CA ASP A 20 9.07 14.58 6.23
C ASP A 20 8.15 15.29 5.23
N ALA A 21 8.63 16.37 4.62
CA ALA A 21 7.94 17.13 3.58
C ALA A 21 7.74 16.31 2.28
N ALA A 22 8.79 15.62 1.81
CA ALA A 22 8.71 14.81 0.60
C ALA A 22 7.81 13.58 0.80
N VAL A 23 7.85 12.99 2.00
CA VAL A 23 6.94 11.90 2.38
C VAL A 23 5.49 12.39 2.41
N ALA A 24 5.22 13.53 3.03
CA ALA A 24 3.89 14.13 3.07
C ALA A 24 3.37 14.46 1.66
N GLU A 25 4.23 14.97 0.78
CA GLU A 25 3.88 15.25 -0.61
C GLU A 25 3.53 13.98 -1.38
N ALA A 26 4.33 12.91 -1.25
CA ALA A 26 4.06 11.62 -1.87
C ALA A 26 2.72 11.03 -1.43
N ILE A 27 2.39 11.13 -0.13
CA ILE A 27 1.10 10.70 0.41
C ILE A 27 -0.04 11.56 -0.16
N ALA A 28 0.12 12.88 -0.17
CA ALA A 28 -0.90 13.80 -0.66
C ALA A 28 -1.21 13.56 -2.14
N MET A 29 -0.17 13.38 -2.97
CA MET A 29 -0.33 13.02 -4.38
C MET A 29 -1.05 11.68 -4.55
N ALA A 30 -0.64 10.65 -3.81
CA ALA A 30 -1.30 9.34 -3.87
C ALA A 30 -2.79 9.44 -3.49
N VAL A 31 -3.12 10.19 -2.43
CA VAL A 31 -4.51 10.41 -2.01
C VAL A 31 -5.30 11.17 -3.06
N SER A 32 -4.72 12.21 -3.68
CA SER A 32 -5.37 12.96 -4.76
C SER A 32 -5.70 12.06 -5.95
N VAL A 33 -4.70 11.30 -6.43
CA VAL A 33 -4.87 10.32 -7.51
C VAL A 33 -5.95 9.31 -7.16
N GLY A 34 -5.96 8.82 -5.92
CA GLY A 34 -6.99 7.89 -5.43
C GLY A 34 -8.40 8.46 -5.56
N LYS A 35 -8.60 9.71 -5.12
CA LYS A 35 -9.89 10.39 -5.18
C LYS A 35 -10.34 10.62 -6.62
N ASP A 36 -9.42 11.05 -7.49
CA ASP A 36 -9.71 11.32 -8.90
C ASP A 36 -10.14 10.04 -9.63
N LEU A 37 -9.47 8.92 -9.36
CA LEU A 37 -9.82 7.61 -9.92
C LEU A 37 -11.20 7.13 -9.45
N ILE A 38 -11.51 7.25 -8.16
CA ILE A 38 -12.83 6.88 -7.62
C ILE A 38 -13.92 7.78 -8.20
N ALA A 39 -13.67 9.09 -8.32
CA ALA A 39 -14.60 10.03 -8.95
C ALA A 39 -14.83 9.69 -10.42
N GLY A 40 -13.80 9.20 -11.12
CA GLY A 40 -13.87 8.68 -12.49
C GLY A 40 -14.52 7.29 -12.63
N GLY A 41 -14.99 6.68 -11.53
CA GLY A 41 -15.66 5.37 -11.55
C GLY A 41 -14.72 4.17 -11.55
N ALA A 42 -13.43 4.36 -11.25
CA ALA A 42 -12.49 3.26 -11.13
C ALA A 42 -12.84 2.35 -9.93
N THR A 43 -12.44 1.08 -10.02
CA THR A 43 -12.65 0.15 -8.89
C THR A 43 -11.70 0.46 -7.73
N LYS A 44 -12.11 0.10 -6.51
CA LYS A 44 -11.25 0.22 -5.32
C LYS A 44 -9.94 -0.57 -5.45
N ALA A 45 -9.98 -1.70 -6.14
CA ALA A 45 -8.80 -2.54 -6.36
C ALA A 45 -7.78 -1.87 -7.30
N PHE A 46 -8.24 -1.30 -8.41
CA PHE A 46 -7.39 -0.54 -9.33
C PHE A 46 -6.81 0.69 -8.64
N THR A 47 -7.68 1.47 -7.99
CA THR A 47 -7.29 2.68 -7.25
C THR A 47 -6.22 2.38 -6.20
N ALA A 48 -6.44 1.37 -5.34
CA ALA A 48 -5.48 0.98 -4.31
C ALA A 48 -4.13 0.55 -4.90
N TRP A 49 -4.14 -0.11 -6.07
CA TRP A 49 -2.90 -0.46 -6.78
C TRP A 49 -2.16 0.76 -7.30
N SER A 50 -2.84 1.69 -7.99
CA SER A 50 -2.24 2.93 -8.49
C SER A 50 -1.64 3.77 -7.36
N MET A 51 -2.32 3.84 -6.22
CA MET A 51 -1.77 4.50 -5.02
C MET A 51 -0.53 3.75 -4.51
N PHE A 52 -0.62 2.43 -4.37
CA PHE A 52 0.46 1.59 -3.85
C PHE A 52 1.76 1.74 -4.63
N GLU A 53 1.70 1.86 -5.95
CA GLU A 53 2.90 2.01 -6.80
C GLU A 53 3.74 3.21 -6.36
N SER A 54 3.11 4.32 -5.98
CA SER A 54 3.80 5.54 -5.56
C SER A 54 4.32 5.51 -4.12
N ILE A 55 3.64 4.81 -3.20
CA ILE A 55 3.93 4.87 -1.76
C ILE A 55 4.32 3.53 -1.12
N ASN A 56 4.59 2.48 -1.90
CA ASN A 56 4.92 1.14 -1.35
C ASN A 56 6.21 1.08 -0.51
N HIS A 57 7.07 2.07 -0.60
CA HIS A 57 8.30 2.20 0.20
C HIS A 57 8.03 2.76 1.60
N LEU A 58 6.85 3.36 1.82
CA LEU A 58 6.46 3.93 3.10
C LEU A 58 5.98 2.84 4.08
N PRO A 59 5.98 3.14 5.40
CA PRO A 59 5.44 2.23 6.41
C PRO A 59 3.99 1.84 6.12
N ARG A 60 3.65 0.59 6.46
CA ARG A 60 2.33 0.00 6.24
C ARG A 60 1.20 0.92 6.72
N GLU A 61 1.33 1.47 7.92
CA GLU A 61 0.31 2.30 8.58
C GLU A 61 -0.01 3.55 7.75
N ILE A 62 1.03 4.15 7.15
CA ILE A 62 0.91 5.33 6.29
C ILE A 62 0.19 4.97 4.99
N VAL A 63 0.57 3.87 4.35
CA VAL A 63 -0.07 3.41 3.11
C VAL A 63 -1.53 3.04 3.34
N VAL A 64 -1.83 2.36 4.44
CA VAL A 64 -3.18 1.97 4.84
C VAL A 64 -4.04 3.21 5.10
N LYS A 65 -3.51 4.22 5.79
CA LYS A 65 -4.21 5.50 5.98
C LYS A 65 -4.48 6.20 4.66
N ALA A 66 -3.49 6.27 3.77
CA ALA A 66 -3.68 6.85 2.44
C ALA A 66 -4.79 6.13 1.66
N PHE A 67 -4.87 4.80 1.73
CA PHE A 67 -5.96 4.03 1.09
C PHE A 67 -7.35 4.35 1.64
N ILE A 68 -7.47 4.60 2.94
CA ILE A 68 -8.73 5.03 3.55
C ILE A 68 -9.13 6.40 2.98
N ASP A 69 -8.19 7.35 2.99
CA ASP A 69 -8.43 8.74 2.61
C ASP A 69 -8.63 8.94 1.10
N GLY A 70 -7.93 8.14 0.27
CA GLY A 70 -7.94 8.26 -1.19
C GLY A 70 -8.91 7.32 -1.89
N ALA A 71 -8.96 6.04 -1.49
CA ALA A 71 -9.78 5.03 -2.16
C ALA A 71 -11.12 4.75 -1.43
N GLY A 72 -11.40 5.43 -0.32
CA GLY A 72 -12.62 5.23 0.47
C GLY A 72 -12.75 3.80 1.01
N LEU A 73 -11.62 3.22 1.42
CA LEU A 73 -11.57 1.89 2.03
C LEU A 73 -11.84 1.98 3.53
N THR A 74 -12.47 0.95 4.09
CA THR A 74 -12.51 0.78 5.54
C THR A 74 -11.13 0.37 6.04
N GLU A 75 -10.82 0.56 7.33
CA GLU A 75 -9.52 0.16 7.89
C GLU A 75 -9.16 -1.31 7.61
N LYS A 76 -10.12 -2.22 7.87
CA LYS A 76 -9.97 -3.66 7.53
C LYS A 76 -9.79 -3.89 6.02
N GLY A 77 -10.53 -3.13 5.20
CA GLY A 77 -10.42 -3.21 3.74
C GLY A 77 -9.05 -2.73 3.25
N ALA A 78 -8.56 -1.61 3.77
CA ALA A 78 -7.28 -1.02 3.43
C ALA A 78 -6.11 -1.96 3.79
N MET A 79 -6.14 -2.56 4.98
CA MET A 79 -5.17 -3.60 5.36
C MET A 79 -5.18 -4.79 4.39
N THR A 80 -6.37 -5.26 4.01
CA THR A 80 -6.52 -6.38 3.05
C THR A 80 -5.94 -6.02 1.68
N TYR A 81 -6.23 -4.82 1.17
CA TYR A 81 -5.70 -4.36 -0.10
C TYR A 81 -4.19 -4.13 -0.07
N TRP A 82 -3.63 -3.67 1.05
CA TRP A 82 -2.18 -3.53 1.20
C TRP A 82 -1.46 -4.87 1.02
N TYR A 83 -1.94 -5.95 1.67
CA TYR A 83 -1.37 -7.29 1.47
C TYR A 83 -1.50 -7.78 0.03
N ASN A 84 -2.64 -7.53 -0.61
CA ASN A 84 -2.88 -7.92 -2.00
C ASN A 84 -1.94 -7.18 -2.97
N CYS A 85 -1.77 -5.87 -2.79
CA CYS A 85 -0.85 -5.06 -3.59
C CYS A 85 0.59 -5.51 -3.37
N ARG A 86 1.04 -5.68 -2.12
CA ARG A 86 2.39 -6.16 -1.82
C ARG A 86 2.69 -7.52 -2.45
N ARG A 87 1.73 -8.46 -2.38
CA ARG A 87 1.85 -9.77 -3.06
C ARG A 87 1.92 -9.63 -4.57
N LYS A 88 1.12 -8.76 -5.17
CA LYS A 88 1.15 -8.51 -6.62
C LYS A 88 2.49 -7.91 -7.05
N ALA A 89 2.99 -6.89 -6.34
CA ALA A 89 4.29 -6.27 -6.60
C ALA A 89 5.45 -7.27 -6.47
N GLY A 90 5.42 -8.15 -5.46
CA GLY A 90 6.39 -9.24 -5.33
C GLY A 90 6.35 -10.21 -6.52
N ARG A 91 5.16 -10.54 -7.03
CA ARG A 91 5.04 -11.38 -8.24
C ARG A 91 5.54 -10.68 -9.50
N VAL A 92 5.20 -9.40 -9.68
CA VAL A 92 5.69 -8.58 -10.81
C VAL A 92 7.22 -8.51 -10.78
N LYS A 93 7.82 -8.25 -9.61
CA LYS A 93 9.28 -8.20 -9.46
C LYS A 93 9.97 -9.53 -9.75
N LEU A 94 9.35 -10.65 -9.38
CA LEU A 94 9.92 -11.99 -9.56
C LEU A 94 9.72 -12.57 -10.96
N LEU A 95 8.63 -12.21 -11.64
CA LEU A 95 8.20 -12.85 -12.88
C LEU A 95 8.43 -11.97 -14.12
N GLY A 96 8.79 -10.68 -13.94
CA GLY A 96 8.58 -9.66 -14.96
C GLY A 96 7.07 -9.44 -15.15
N ASP A 97 6.64 -8.25 -15.58
CA ASP A 97 5.20 -7.94 -15.71
C ASP A 97 4.47 -8.98 -16.59
N PRO A 98 3.62 -9.86 -16.01
CA PRO A 98 2.99 -10.93 -16.79
C PRO A 98 1.83 -10.42 -17.67
N ASN A 99 1.52 -9.12 -17.59
CA ASN A 99 0.54 -8.41 -18.43
C ASN A 99 1.18 -7.22 -19.17
N GLY A 100 2.52 -7.14 -19.23
CA GLY A 100 3.20 -6.10 -19.96
C GLY A 100 2.95 -6.25 -21.47
N VAL A 101 2.01 -5.47 -22.00
CA VAL A 101 2.18 -4.88 -23.33
C VAL A 101 3.48 -4.09 -23.24
N THR A 102 4.58 -4.72 -23.65
CA THR A 102 5.77 -4.02 -24.10
C THR A 102 5.41 -3.38 -25.43
N ASP A 103 5.49 -2.05 -25.50
CA ASP A 103 5.49 -1.31 -26.77
C ASP A 103 6.59 -1.86 -27.71
#